data_AF-A0A7V0Z463-F1
#
_entry.id   AF-A0A7V0Z463-F1
#
_cell.length_a   1.000
_cell.length_b   1.000
_cell.length_c   1.000
_cell.angle_alpha   90.00
_cell.angle_beta   90.00
_cell.angle_gamma   90.00
#
_symmetry.space_group_name_H-M   'P 1'
#
loop_
_entity.id
_entity.type
_entity.pdbx_description
1 polymer ?
#
loop_
_entity_poly.entity_id
_entity_poly.type
_entity_poly.pdbx_seq_one_letter_code
_entity_poly.pdbx_strand_id
1 'polypeptide(L)' 'MKAEVMGYLKASYYERIGVRVDYRNGYRYRDLCTKFGYIRRLRVPRTKRCGYQPGVFKRYQRRWMQVNQ' A
#
# COMPACT_ATOMS: atom_id res chain seq x y z
N MET A 1 -3.90 4.40 -2.36
CA MET A 1 -3.42 3.52 -1.26
C MET A 1 -4.23 3.59 0.03
N LYS A 2 -4.43 4.75 0.69
CA LYS A 2 -5.25 4.80 1.93
C LYS A 2 -6.69 4.33 1.69
N ALA A 3 -7.30 4.76 0.58
CA ALA A 3 -8.62 4.28 0.16
C ALA A 3 -8.62 2.77 -0.13
N GLU A 4 -7.60 2.26 -0.82
CA GLU A 4 -7.48 0.82 -1.11
C GLU A 4 -7.41 -0.04 0.17
N VAL A 5 -6.60 0.35 1.17
CA VAL A 5 -6.51 -0.42 2.42
C VAL A 5 -7.81 -0.33 3.22
N MET A 6 -8.52 0.80 3.17
CA MET A 6 -9.85 0.92 3.77
C MET A 6 -10.86 0.00 3.07
N GLY A 7 -10.85 -0.05 1.74
CA GLY A 7 -11.67 -0.95 0.94
C GLY A 7 -11.37 -2.43 1.19
N TYR A 8 -10.09 -2.79 1.37
CA TYR A 8 -9.67 -4.14 1.76
C TYR A 8 -10.16 -4.53 3.17
N LEU A 9 -10.01 -3.61 4.13
CA LEU A 9 -10.40 -3.87 5.52
C LEU A 9 -11.91 -3.80 5.76
N LYS A 10 -12.67 -3.22 4.81
CA LYS A 10 -14.13 -2.95 4.93
C LYS A 10 -14.47 -2.21 6.22
N ALA A 11 -13.55 -1.37 6.67
CA ALA A 11 -13.65 -0.64 7.93
C ALA A 11 -12.88 0.67 7.83
N SER A 12 -13.46 1.73 8.37
CA SER A 12 -12.87 3.04 8.56
C SER A 12 -11.83 3.01 9.68
N TYR A 13 -11.23 4.17 9.96
CA TYR A 13 -10.26 4.28 11.06
C TYR A 13 -10.98 4.19 12.41
N TYR A 14 -10.45 3.37 13.32
CA TYR A 14 -11.04 3.05 14.63
C TYR A 14 -12.47 2.51 14.66
N GLU A 15 -13.10 2.30 13.51
CA GLU A 15 -14.45 1.75 13.42
C GLU A 15 -14.54 0.33 13.99
N ARG A 16 -15.50 0.11 14.88
CA ARG A 16 -15.80 -1.20 15.45
C ARG A 16 -16.79 -1.93 14.54
N ILE A 17 -16.44 -3.12 14.10
CA ILE A 17 -17.29 -4.00 13.30
C ILE A 17 -17.28 -5.40 13.92
N GLY A 18 -18.37 -6.15 13.78
CA GLY A 18 -18.51 -7.47 14.42
C GLY A 18 -17.51 -8.51 13.93
N VAL A 19 -17.11 -8.44 12.66
CA VAL A 19 -16.11 -9.35 12.07
C VAL A 19 -15.10 -8.54 11.26
N ARG A 20 -13.80 -8.75 11.51
CA ARG A 20 -12.71 -8.08 10.78
C ARG A 20 -11.90 -9.03 9.92
N VAL A 21 -11.65 -8.60 8.68
CA VAL A 21 -10.76 -9.30 7.73
C VAL A 21 -9.31 -9.26 8.22
N ASP A 22 -8.83 -8.08 8.62
CA ASP A 22 -7.47 -7.84 9.12
C ASP A 22 -7.43 -6.52 9.93
N TYR A 23 -6.23 -6.12 10.38
CA TYR A 23 -5.98 -4.88 11.11
C TYR A 23 -4.90 -4.05 10.42
N ARG A 24 -4.97 -2.73 10.58
CA ARG A 24 -3.90 -1.81 10.15
C ARG A 24 -2.66 -2.03 11.02
N ASN A 25 -1.48 -2.09 10.40
CA ASN A 25 -0.22 -2.31 11.10
C ASN A 25 0.86 -1.33 10.62
N GLY A 26 0.51 -0.04 10.65
CA GLY A 26 1.39 1.05 10.23
C GLY A 26 1.67 1.09 8.73
N TYR A 27 2.87 1.57 8.39
CA TYR A 27 3.32 1.76 7.02
C TYR A 27 4.71 1.16 6.84
N ARG A 28 5.00 0.67 5.64
CA ARG A 28 6.38 0.49 5.17
C ARG A 28 6.74 1.63 4.24
N TYR A 29 8.02 1.94 4.18
CA TYR A 29 8.57 2.89 3.22
C TYR A 29 9.12 2.14 2.02
N ARG A 30 8.92 2.69 0.84
CA ARG A 30 9.51 2.21 -0.42
C ARG A 30 10.00 3.39 -1.23
N ASP A 31 11.03 3.15 -2.02
CA ASP A 31 11.45 4.10 -3.04
C ASP A 31 10.97 3.61 -4.41
N LEU A 32 10.52 4.54 -5.24
CA LEU A 32 9.98 4.26 -6.56
C LEU A 32 10.61 5.20 -7.60
N CYS A 33 11.30 4.62 -8.57
CA CYS A 33 11.84 5.35 -9.70
C CYS A 33 10.76 5.49 -10.78
N THR A 34 10.45 6.73 -11.14
CA THR A 34 9.49 7.10 -12.16
C THR A 34 10.18 7.88 -13.28
N LYS A 35 9.50 8.10 -14.41
CA LYS A 35 10.03 8.92 -15.51
C LYS A 35 10.37 10.35 -15.06
N PHE A 36 9.67 10.86 -14.05
CA PHE A 36 9.86 12.20 -13.50
C PHE A 36 10.90 12.24 -12.36
N GLY A 37 11.59 11.13 -12.09
CA GLY A 37 12.60 11.03 -11.04
C GLY A 37 12.25 10.07 -9.91
N TYR A 38 12.97 10.20 -8.79
CA TYR A 38 12.94 9.24 -7.68
C TYR A 38 12.00 9.70 -6.57
N ILE A 39 10.91 8.96 -6.36
CA ILE A 39 10.01 9.16 -5.23
C ILE A 39 10.58 8.39 -4.03
N ARG A 40 11.16 9.12 -3.08
CA ARG A 40 11.76 8.55 -1.88
C ARG A 40 10.74 8.39 -0.76
N ARG A 41 10.90 7.35 0.06
CA ARG A 41 10.12 7.09 1.29
C ARG A 41 8.61 7.18 1.06
N LEU A 42 8.14 6.59 -0.04
CA LEU A 42 6.71 6.41 -0.32
C LEU A 42 6.08 5.54 0.77
N ARG A 43 5.06 6.08 1.43
CA ARG A 43 4.33 5.40 2.51
C ARG A 43 3.34 4.41 1.93
N VAL A 44 3.60 3.12 2.13
CA VAL A 44 2.72 2.03 1.71
C VAL A 44 2.03 1.44 2.95
N PRO A 45 0.68 1.48 3.04
CA PRO A 45 -0.04 0.89 4.17
C PRO A 45 0.30 -0.60 4.34
N ARG A 46 0.33 -1.04 5.59
CA ARG A 46 0.46 -2.45 5.94
C ARG A 46 -0.75 -2.92 6.73
N THR A 47 -1.10 -4.18 6.51
CA THR A 47 -2.03 -4.89 7.38
C THR A 47 -1.30 -5.93 8.21
N LYS A 48 -1.88 -6.36 9.33
CA LYS A 48 -1.24 -7.24 10.32
C LYS A 48 -0.92 -8.60 9.72
N ARG A 49 -1.84 -9.19 8.94
CA ARG A 49 -1.66 -10.47 8.25
C ARG A 49 -0.96 -10.34 6.89
N CYS A 50 -0.52 -9.15 6.50
CA CYS A 50 0.13 -8.87 5.21
C CYS A 50 -0.71 -9.25 3.97
N GLY A 51 -2.04 -9.29 4.08
CA GLY A 51 -2.93 -9.63 2.97
C GLY A 51 -3.21 -8.49 1.97
N TYR A 52 -3.05 -7.24 2.39
CA TYR A 52 -3.17 -6.09 1.48
C TYR A 52 -1.95 -5.93 0.58
N GLN A 53 -2.19 -5.75 -0.72
CA GLN A 53 -1.20 -5.32 -1.71
C GLN A 53 -1.71 -4.08 -2.46
N PRO A 54 -0.85 -3.08 -2.70
CA PRO A 54 -1.25 -1.89 -3.45
C PRO A 54 -1.55 -2.24 -4.91
N GLY A 55 -2.62 -1.68 -5.47
CA GLY A 55 -2.99 -1.90 -6.87
C GLY A 55 -2.14 -1.09 -7.86
N VAL A 56 -1.55 0.01 -7.41
CA VAL A 56 -0.81 0.96 -8.26
C VAL A 56 0.58 0.47 -8.70
N PHE A 57 1.16 -0.53 -8.03
CA PHE A 57 2.42 -1.17 -8.45
C PHE A 57 2.55 -2.57 -7.86
N LYS A 58 3.31 -3.44 -8.52
CA LYS A 58 3.50 -4.83 -8.06
C LYS A 58 4.37 -4.92 -6.80
N ARG A 59 4.22 -6.01 -6.05
CA ARG A 59 5.13 -6.32 -4.95
C ARG A 59 6.57 -6.40 -5.49
N TYR A 60 7.49 -5.67 -4.83
CA TYR A 60 8.91 -5.54 -5.18
C TYR A 60 9.24 -4.71 -6.42
N GLN A 61 8.25 -4.14 -7.11
CA GLN A 61 8.51 -3.17 -8.17
C GLN A 61 9.17 -1.91 -7.59
N ARG A 62 10.39 -1.61 -8.04
CA ARG A 62 11.17 -0.40 -7.66
C ARG A 62 11.31 0.62 -8.79
N ARG A 63 11.13 0.19 -10.04
CA ARG A 63 11.15 1.04 -11.23
C ARG A 63 9.81 0.96 -11.96
N TRP A 64 9.34 2.10 -12.43
CA TRP A 64 8.15 2.17 -13.28
C TRP A 64 8.45 1.54 -14.63
N MET A 65 7.45 0.92 -15.27
CA MET A 65 7.65 0.19 -16.52
C MET A 65 8.21 1.09 -17.63
N GLN A 66 7.78 2.35 -17.69
CA GLN A 66 8.25 3.35 -18.66
C GLN A 66 9.73 3.75 -18.47
N VAL A 67 10.34 3.45 -17.33
CA VAL A 67 11.77 3.72 -17.07
C VAL A 67 12.65 2.56 -17.54
N ASN A 68 12.05 1.39 -17.79
CA ASN A 68 12.77 0.20 -18.24
C ASN A 68 12.81 0.07 -19.78
N GLN A 69 12.18 1.01 -20.50
CA GLN A 69 12.34 1.18 -21.95
C GLN A 69 13.65 1.90 -22.23
#